data_AF-A0A925G1S4-F1
#
_entry.id   AF-A0A925G1S4-F1
#
_cell.length_a   1.000
_cell.length_b   1.000
_cell.length_c   1.000
_cell.angle_alpha   90.00
_cell.angle_beta   90.00
_cell.angle_gamma   90.00
#
_symmetry.space_group_name_H-M   'P 1'
#
loop_
_entity.id
_entity.type
_entity.pdbx_description
1 polymer ?
#
loop_
_entity_poly.entity_id
_entity_poly.type
_entity_poly.pdbx_seq_one_letter_code
_entity_poly.pdbx_strand_id
1 'polypeptide(L)'
;MRKTLIGLGLLVLSAGVSAQTGIGTAVPNSALDVRGAMATAIRTFNSNTAITYNDQSLVFTGNAAATITLPDASDCTGRIYWIKNTNSVGAVPVLTVATTSSQLIEGLSTWQLDESNEYIRVISNGTGWELSAQQTPVRKTAALGGSWNNGGNRLTVQKSVGTTTNHFLPFITNSTEWMRLTTSGALGIGTTSPESKFHIVSDNDDAANDYILDDHGTFTQGILLRKIRGSFAAQQNLQSGDLISQFRFNGFSNGSFATGGGTGFDAYYLGTTTNNVTDLRWFTSNTEQLRITELGAVGIGSSSFSATPNAEKLLIDAGTSSSLNVISGRGEINNYLQLNIQNLSSGSTASSDVVATADNGDESFNYVDMGINSSAYSNSLIPILNGPSEAYFFSTGANLVIGNGTPSYDMIFFTNGFTAASERMRIAANGNIAIGTIAVPADKLTVAGITAPSTNGTFSLGTNAARWSQVWSANGVIQTSDARLKTNITSLEYGLTELLQMQPVSYNWKDKKDAKAKIGLIAQDIRKIIPEVVKGDESKEKLGMNYAELVTVLINALKTQQKQLENLKTELAILETENL
;
A
#
# COMPACT_ATOMS: atom_id res chain seq x y z
N MET A 1 -97.56 -56.59 35.82
CA MET A 1 -98.48 -57.75 35.81
C MET A 1 -99.00 -57.93 37.24
N ARG A 2 -100.30 -58.19 37.36
CA ARG A 2 -101.19 -58.27 38.54
C ARG A 2 -100.63 -58.75 39.91
N LYS A 3 -101.10 -58.06 40.98
CA LYS A 3 -101.60 -58.52 42.31
C LYS A 3 -100.60 -59.31 43.19
N THR A 4 -100.44 -59.12 44.51
CA THR A 4 -101.44 -59.17 45.60
C THR A 4 -100.76 -58.82 46.95
N LEU A 5 -101.45 -58.06 47.81
CA LEU A 5 -101.54 -58.04 49.30
C LEU A 5 -100.67 -59.05 50.10
N ILE A 6 -100.25 -58.88 51.38
CA ILE A 6 -100.51 -57.99 52.54
C ILE A 6 -99.47 -58.39 53.61
N GLY A 7 -99.11 -57.48 54.53
CA GLY A 7 -98.48 -57.86 55.80
C GLY A 7 -97.93 -56.72 56.66
N LEU A 8 -98.79 -56.15 57.52
CA LEU A 8 -98.48 -55.32 58.70
C LEU A 8 -97.22 -55.83 59.43
N GLY A 9 -96.35 -55.05 60.05
CA GLY A 9 -96.39 -53.65 60.46
C GLY A 9 -95.42 -53.55 61.64
N LEU A 10 -94.41 -52.68 61.56
CA LEU A 10 -93.67 -52.26 62.76
C LEU A 10 -93.32 -50.78 62.61
N LEU A 11 -94.16 -49.99 63.28
CA LEU A 11 -94.02 -48.57 63.50
C LEU A 11 -92.88 -48.38 64.52
N VAL A 12 -91.68 -48.03 64.05
CA VAL A 12 -90.67 -47.39 64.90
C VAL A 12 -90.76 -45.89 64.63
N LEU A 13 -91.53 -45.19 65.48
CA LEU A 13 -91.28 -43.77 65.73
C LEU A 13 -89.96 -43.68 66.50
N SER A 14 -88.93 -43.15 65.86
CA SER A 14 -87.88 -42.42 66.56
C SER A 14 -87.62 -41.12 65.82
N ALA A 15 -87.32 -40.10 66.61
CA ALA A 15 -87.33 -38.68 66.27
C ALA A 15 -86.61 -38.34 64.97
N GLY A 16 -87.08 -37.30 64.30
CA GLY A 16 -86.40 -36.70 63.16
C GLY A 16 -84.94 -36.40 63.49
N VAL A 17 -84.05 -37.21 62.93
CA VAL A 17 -82.67 -36.84 62.66
C VAL A 17 -82.38 -37.41 61.28
N SER A 18 -82.14 -36.51 60.34
CA SER A 18 -81.53 -36.69 59.02
C SER A 18 -81.25 -38.16 58.64
N ALA A 19 -82.10 -38.76 57.80
CA ALA A 19 -81.90 -40.11 57.26
C ALA A 19 -80.76 -40.11 56.22
N GLN A 20 -79.58 -39.75 56.67
CA GLN A 20 -78.35 -39.90 55.92
C GLN A 20 -78.10 -41.40 55.78
N THR A 21 -78.02 -41.89 54.55
CA THR A 21 -77.76 -43.30 54.27
C THR A 21 -76.25 -43.50 54.26
N GLY A 22 -75.73 -44.12 55.32
CA GLY A 22 -74.32 -44.48 55.44
C GLY A 22 -74.07 -45.91 54.95
N ILE A 23 -73.15 -46.10 54.00
CA ILE A 23 -72.65 -47.41 53.58
C ILE A 23 -71.16 -47.48 53.97
N GLY A 24 -70.84 -48.37 54.91
CA GLY A 24 -69.49 -48.45 55.50
C GLY A 24 -69.21 -47.40 56.59
N THR A 25 -70.23 -46.67 57.07
CA THR A 25 -70.13 -45.74 58.20
C THR A 25 -71.44 -45.67 58.99
N ALA A 26 -71.34 -45.65 60.33
CA ALA A 26 -72.49 -45.43 61.22
C ALA A 26 -72.77 -43.94 61.49
N VAL A 27 -71.85 -43.07 61.08
CA VAL A 27 -71.95 -41.61 61.20
C VAL A 27 -71.72 -41.00 59.82
N PRO A 28 -72.74 -40.99 58.95
CA PRO A 28 -72.63 -40.43 57.61
C PRO A 28 -72.49 -38.90 57.65
N ASN A 29 -71.58 -38.35 56.84
CA ASN A 29 -71.31 -36.91 56.77
C ASN A 29 -72.21 -36.15 55.78
N SER A 30 -72.99 -36.85 54.94
CA SER A 30 -73.93 -36.26 53.97
C SER A 30 -75.20 -37.11 53.85
N ALA A 31 -76.21 -36.67 53.08
CA ALA A 31 -77.44 -37.46 52.86
C ALA A 31 -77.18 -38.88 52.31
N LEU A 32 -76.05 -39.08 51.63
CA LEU A 32 -75.54 -40.38 51.18
C LEU A 32 -74.01 -40.41 51.36
N ASP A 33 -73.52 -41.13 52.37
CA ASP A 33 -72.08 -41.28 52.65
C ASP A 33 -71.65 -42.73 52.39
N VAL A 34 -70.84 -42.93 51.34
CA VAL A 34 -70.31 -44.24 50.96
C VAL A 34 -68.80 -44.24 51.22
N ARG A 35 -68.37 -44.94 52.28
CA ARG A 35 -66.94 -45.11 52.62
C ARG A 35 -66.37 -46.34 51.92
N GLY A 36 -66.36 -46.30 50.59
CA GLY A 36 -65.89 -47.36 49.71
C GLY A 36 -66.01 -46.97 48.23
N ALA A 37 -65.60 -47.86 47.33
CA ALA A 37 -65.75 -47.61 45.89
C ALA A 37 -67.23 -47.65 45.49
N MET A 38 -67.66 -46.68 44.67
CA MET A 38 -68.99 -46.67 44.04
C MET A 38 -68.87 -47.10 42.57
N ALA A 39 -69.64 -48.11 42.16
CA ALA A 39 -69.78 -48.50 40.77
C ALA A 39 -70.94 -47.71 40.15
N THR A 40 -70.72 -47.12 38.98
CA THR A 40 -71.74 -46.39 38.23
C THR A 40 -72.04 -47.11 36.93
N ALA A 41 -73.25 -46.91 36.38
CA ALA A 41 -73.63 -47.52 35.12
C ALA A 41 -72.77 -46.96 33.97
N ILE A 42 -72.14 -47.85 33.20
CA ILE A 42 -71.38 -47.52 31.99
C ILE A 42 -72.10 -48.12 30.79
N ARG A 43 -72.39 -47.31 29.78
CA ARG A 43 -72.95 -47.75 28.49
C ARG A 43 -72.03 -47.38 27.34
N THR A 44 -71.71 -48.37 26.50
CA THR A 44 -70.93 -48.17 25.28
C THR A 44 -71.86 -48.17 24.06
N PHE A 45 -71.59 -47.30 23.09
CA PHE A 45 -72.39 -47.17 21.87
C PHE A 45 -71.53 -46.78 20.65
N ASN A 46 -72.03 -47.06 19.44
CA ASN A 46 -71.28 -46.88 18.19
C ASN A 46 -72.09 -46.24 17.04
N SER A 47 -73.33 -45.81 17.29
CA SER A 47 -74.24 -45.18 16.32
C SER A 47 -75.24 -44.27 17.06
N ASN A 48 -76.13 -43.59 16.33
CA ASN A 48 -77.07 -42.63 16.92
C ASN A 48 -77.92 -43.27 18.04
N THR A 49 -78.03 -42.60 19.19
CA THR A 49 -78.79 -43.11 20.33
C THR A 49 -79.34 -41.99 21.22
N ALA A 50 -80.22 -42.34 22.16
CA ALA A 50 -80.71 -41.44 23.19
C ALA A 50 -80.22 -41.89 24.57
N ILE A 51 -79.98 -40.94 25.46
CA ILE A 51 -79.63 -41.17 26.86
C ILE A 51 -80.91 -41.46 27.65
N THR A 52 -80.84 -42.43 28.55
CA THR A 52 -81.96 -42.87 29.39
C THR A 52 -81.70 -42.60 30.87
N TYR A 53 -82.72 -42.82 31.71
CA TYR A 53 -82.61 -42.62 33.15
C TYR A 53 -81.66 -43.62 33.85
N ASN A 54 -81.27 -44.72 33.17
CA ASN A 54 -80.33 -45.73 33.68
C ASN A 54 -78.86 -45.42 33.35
N ASP A 55 -78.58 -44.42 32.52
CA ASP A 55 -77.24 -44.06 32.10
C ASP A 55 -76.55 -43.14 33.12
N GLN A 56 -75.23 -43.18 33.17
CA GLN A 56 -74.42 -42.21 33.91
C GLN A 56 -73.11 -41.91 33.20
N SER A 57 -72.36 -42.95 32.83
CA SER A 57 -71.14 -42.84 32.03
C SER A 57 -71.37 -43.45 30.65
N LEU A 58 -71.15 -42.66 29.60
CA LEU A 58 -71.43 -43.04 28.22
C LEU A 58 -70.14 -42.97 27.40
N VAL A 59 -69.88 -44.04 26.67
CA VAL A 59 -68.63 -44.24 25.93
C VAL A 59 -68.92 -44.50 24.47
N PHE A 60 -68.50 -43.59 23.61
CA PHE A 60 -68.62 -43.74 22.16
C PHE A 60 -67.38 -44.43 21.58
N THR A 61 -67.62 -45.48 20.79
CA THR A 61 -66.60 -46.30 20.10
C THR A 61 -66.90 -46.46 18.60
N GLY A 62 -67.76 -45.60 18.03
CA GLY A 62 -68.12 -45.68 16.61
C GLY A 62 -67.00 -45.20 15.71
N ASN A 63 -66.98 -45.67 14.46
CA ASN A 63 -65.99 -45.31 13.43
C ASN A 63 -66.53 -44.29 12.39
N ALA A 64 -67.76 -43.80 12.57
CA ALA A 64 -68.41 -42.79 11.75
C ALA A 64 -69.13 -41.77 12.66
N ALA A 65 -69.44 -40.58 12.15
CA ALA A 65 -70.10 -39.54 12.94
C ALA A 65 -71.45 -40.04 13.49
N ALA A 66 -71.74 -39.72 14.74
CA ALA A 66 -72.96 -40.15 15.41
C ALA A 66 -73.51 -39.04 16.31
N THR A 67 -74.80 -39.13 16.64
CA THR A 67 -75.49 -38.21 17.55
C THR A 67 -76.00 -38.96 18.77
N ILE A 68 -75.67 -38.46 19.96
CA ILE A 68 -76.29 -38.89 21.21
C ILE A 68 -77.22 -37.81 21.74
N THR A 69 -78.50 -38.15 21.93
CA THR A 69 -79.53 -37.19 22.33
C THR A 69 -79.75 -37.25 23.83
N LEU A 70 -79.63 -36.11 24.52
CA LEU A 70 -79.94 -35.96 25.93
C LEU A 70 -81.46 -36.10 26.18
N PRO A 71 -81.89 -36.62 27.35
CA PRO A 71 -83.29 -36.63 27.71
C PRO A 71 -83.80 -35.20 27.93
N ASP A 72 -85.11 -35.05 28.09
CA ASP A 72 -85.70 -33.77 28.47
C ASP A 72 -85.16 -33.35 29.85
N ALA A 73 -84.46 -32.21 29.92
CA ALA A 73 -83.85 -31.67 31.12
C ALA A 73 -84.87 -31.47 32.24
N SER A 74 -86.15 -31.14 31.94
CA SER A 74 -87.18 -30.96 32.99
C SER A 74 -87.48 -32.26 33.73
N ASP A 75 -87.31 -33.40 33.07
CA ASP A 75 -87.58 -34.73 33.65
C ASP A 75 -86.42 -35.24 34.51
N CYS A 76 -85.25 -34.60 34.44
CA CYS A 76 -84.04 -35.10 35.11
C CYS A 76 -83.18 -34.00 35.76
N THR A 77 -83.81 -32.97 36.34
CA THR A 77 -83.14 -31.89 37.09
C THR A 77 -82.09 -32.45 38.06
N GLY A 78 -80.85 -31.94 37.99
CA GLY A 78 -79.71 -32.36 38.81
C GLY A 78 -78.97 -33.60 38.32
N ARG A 79 -79.42 -34.25 37.23
CA ARG A 79 -78.76 -35.44 36.68
C ARG A 79 -77.46 -35.10 35.96
N ILE A 80 -76.42 -35.89 36.21
CA ILE A 80 -75.07 -35.71 35.68
C ILE A 80 -74.75 -36.86 34.72
N TYR A 81 -74.36 -36.53 33.48
CA TYR A 81 -73.87 -37.49 32.50
C TYR A 81 -72.42 -37.20 32.13
N TRP A 82 -71.62 -38.27 32.04
CA TRP A 82 -70.24 -38.22 31.54
C TRP A 82 -70.24 -38.85 30.16
N ILE A 83 -69.87 -38.11 29.12
CA ILE A 83 -69.91 -38.59 27.74
C ILE A 83 -68.51 -38.50 27.16
N LYS A 84 -67.95 -39.62 26.69
CA LYS A 84 -66.58 -39.70 26.17
C LYS A 84 -66.54 -40.29 24.77
N ASN A 85 -65.81 -39.65 23.86
CA ASN A 85 -65.39 -40.22 22.58
C ASN A 85 -64.05 -40.95 22.77
N THR A 86 -64.04 -42.29 22.68
CA THR A 86 -62.85 -43.10 23.01
C THR A 86 -61.97 -43.49 21.83
N ASN A 87 -62.27 -42.97 20.64
CA ASN A 87 -61.46 -43.25 19.46
C ASN A 87 -60.04 -42.75 19.66
N SER A 88 -59.07 -43.65 19.51
CA SER A 88 -57.70 -43.46 19.98
C SER A 88 -56.65 -43.37 18.87
N VAL A 89 -56.99 -43.66 17.60
CA VAL A 89 -56.06 -43.53 16.47
C VAL A 89 -56.82 -43.36 15.14
N GLY A 90 -56.48 -42.35 14.32
CA GLY A 90 -57.06 -42.10 12.99
C GLY A 90 -57.87 -40.80 12.90
N ALA A 91 -58.63 -40.61 11.82
CA ALA A 91 -59.60 -39.52 11.73
C ALA A 91 -60.70 -39.76 12.79
N VAL A 92 -60.80 -38.89 13.78
CA VAL A 92 -61.73 -39.04 14.89
C VAL A 92 -63.15 -38.75 14.37
N PRO A 93 -64.08 -39.71 14.43
CA PRO A 93 -65.45 -39.45 14.05
C PRO A 93 -66.11 -38.52 15.09
N VAL A 94 -66.74 -37.47 14.60
CA VAL A 94 -67.42 -36.47 15.43
C VAL A 94 -68.61 -37.11 16.13
N LEU A 95 -68.60 -37.12 17.46
CA LEU A 95 -69.78 -37.40 18.26
C LEU A 95 -70.50 -36.08 18.56
N THR A 96 -71.73 -35.94 18.12
CA THR A 96 -72.58 -34.79 18.44
C THR A 96 -73.49 -35.13 19.61
N VAL A 97 -73.37 -34.40 20.71
CA VAL A 97 -74.33 -34.45 21.82
C VAL A 97 -75.44 -33.45 21.50
N ALA A 98 -76.66 -33.92 21.30
CA ALA A 98 -77.80 -33.10 20.92
C ALA A 98 -78.82 -33.00 22.05
N THR A 99 -79.56 -31.91 22.08
CA THR A 99 -80.71 -31.72 22.97
C THR A 99 -82.03 -31.96 22.24
N THR A 100 -83.13 -32.03 23.00
CA THR A 100 -84.47 -31.84 22.46
C THR A 100 -84.68 -30.38 22.07
N SER A 101 -85.55 -30.10 21.10
CA SER A 101 -85.60 -28.82 20.37
C SER A 101 -85.86 -27.55 21.20
N SER A 102 -86.30 -27.67 22.45
CA SER A 102 -86.55 -26.55 23.37
C SER A 102 -85.42 -26.30 24.37
N GLN A 103 -84.41 -27.18 24.44
CA GLN A 103 -83.38 -27.16 25.47
C GLN A 103 -82.01 -26.93 24.87
N LEU A 104 -81.13 -26.27 25.61
CA LEU A 104 -79.79 -25.89 25.14
C LEU A 104 -78.72 -26.40 26.09
N ILE A 105 -77.55 -26.74 25.56
CA ILE A 105 -76.30 -26.97 26.28
C ILE A 105 -75.51 -25.67 26.24
N GLU A 106 -75.40 -24.93 27.34
CA GLU A 106 -74.69 -23.63 27.38
C GLU A 106 -75.11 -22.67 26.24
N GLY A 107 -76.41 -22.65 25.89
CA GLY A 107 -76.95 -21.81 24.80
C GLY A 107 -76.88 -22.42 23.39
N LEU A 108 -76.38 -23.65 23.22
CA LEU A 108 -76.28 -24.36 21.94
C LEU A 108 -77.23 -25.56 21.86
N SER A 109 -77.77 -25.85 20.67
CA SER A 109 -78.61 -27.05 20.44
C SER A 109 -77.82 -28.36 20.37
N THR A 110 -76.50 -28.25 20.19
CA THR A 110 -75.60 -29.40 20.06
C THR A 110 -74.21 -29.05 20.59
N TRP A 111 -73.51 -30.06 21.12
CA TRP A 111 -72.11 -29.99 21.53
C TRP A 111 -71.30 -31.10 20.85
N GLN A 112 -70.20 -30.77 20.18
CA GLN A 112 -69.41 -31.74 19.43
C GLN A 112 -68.21 -32.24 20.25
N LEU A 113 -67.91 -33.53 20.13
CA LEU A 113 -66.70 -34.17 20.61
C LEU A 113 -65.96 -34.73 19.39
N ASP A 114 -65.04 -33.94 18.85
CA ASP A 114 -64.29 -34.21 17.62
C ASP A 114 -62.82 -34.56 17.89
N GLU A 115 -62.37 -34.52 19.14
CA GLU A 115 -61.01 -34.88 19.54
C GLU A 115 -60.90 -36.31 20.10
N SER A 116 -59.73 -36.93 19.87
CA SER A 116 -59.46 -38.30 20.36
C SER A 116 -59.45 -38.32 21.88
N ASN A 117 -60.21 -39.22 22.53
CA ASN A 117 -60.32 -39.32 23.99
C ASN A 117 -60.97 -38.11 24.70
N GLU A 118 -61.63 -37.23 23.95
CA GLU A 118 -62.40 -36.12 24.52
C GLU A 118 -63.59 -36.60 25.36
N TYR A 119 -63.84 -35.91 26.48
CA TYR A 119 -65.08 -36.10 27.23
C TYR A 119 -65.66 -34.79 27.75
N ILE A 120 -66.96 -34.83 27.97
CA ILE A 120 -67.72 -33.78 28.66
C ILE A 120 -68.47 -34.37 29.85
N ARG A 121 -68.81 -33.50 30.80
CA ARG A 121 -69.77 -33.75 31.87
C ARG A 121 -70.87 -32.69 31.82
N VAL A 122 -72.08 -33.14 31.51
CA VAL A 122 -73.26 -32.29 31.44
C VAL A 122 -74.18 -32.51 32.64
N ILE A 123 -74.79 -31.45 33.14
CA ILE A 123 -75.74 -31.46 34.26
C ILE A 123 -77.04 -30.83 33.79
N SER A 124 -78.17 -31.49 34.05
CA SER A 124 -79.48 -30.86 33.83
C SER A 124 -79.77 -29.85 34.94
N ASN A 125 -80.16 -28.63 34.58
CA ASN A 125 -80.66 -27.62 35.52
C ASN A 125 -82.20 -27.55 35.58
N GLY A 126 -82.90 -28.45 34.89
CA GLY A 126 -84.37 -28.52 34.82
C GLY A 126 -85.02 -27.72 33.69
N THR A 127 -84.26 -26.86 32.99
CA THR A 127 -84.73 -26.13 31.80
C THR A 127 -83.81 -26.32 30.59
N GLY A 128 -82.55 -26.69 30.83
CA GLY A 128 -81.54 -27.01 29.83
C GLY A 128 -80.37 -27.76 30.47
N TRP A 129 -79.24 -27.76 29.77
CA TRP A 129 -78.04 -28.51 30.13
C TRP A 129 -76.85 -27.56 30.34
N GLU A 130 -76.12 -27.76 31.43
CA GLU A 130 -74.91 -27.01 31.77
C GLU A 130 -73.68 -27.91 31.66
N LEU A 131 -72.58 -27.35 31.17
CA LEU A 131 -71.29 -28.04 31.13
C LEU A 131 -70.54 -27.81 32.43
N SER A 132 -70.50 -28.85 33.24
CA SER A 132 -69.78 -28.84 34.51
C SER A 132 -68.32 -29.26 34.40
N ALA A 133 -67.95 -29.93 33.30
CA ALA A 133 -66.57 -30.19 32.92
C ALA A 133 -66.48 -30.49 31.43
N GLN A 134 -65.39 -30.06 30.79
CA GLN A 134 -64.94 -30.59 29.51
C GLN A 134 -63.45 -30.84 29.60
N GLN A 135 -63.00 -31.96 29.08
CA GLN A 135 -61.59 -32.23 28.89
C GLN A 135 -61.40 -32.68 27.46
N THR A 136 -60.94 -31.74 26.63
CA THR A 136 -60.13 -32.09 25.48
C THR A 136 -58.80 -32.61 26.03
N PRO A 137 -58.31 -33.79 25.62
CA PRO A 137 -57.00 -34.23 26.05
C PRO A 137 -55.95 -33.28 25.50
N VAL A 138 -55.57 -32.32 26.35
CA VAL A 138 -54.39 -31.49 26.19
C VAL A 138 -53.22 -32.44 26.00
N ARG A 139 -52.60 -32.44 24.82
CA ARG A 139 -51.18 -32.85 24.72
C ARG A 139 -50.46 -32.02 25.76
N LYS A 140 -49.98 -32.65 26.84
CA LYS A 140 -49.24 -31.98 27.93
C LYS A 140 -48.12 -31.11 27.36
N THR A 141 -48.41 -29.84 27.15
CA THR A 141 -47.51 -28.69 27.06
C THR A 141 -48.35 -27.46 27.40
N ALA A 142 -48.00 -26.81 28.51
CA ALA A 142 -48.72 -25.72 29.15
C ALA A 142 -48.96 -24.50 28.23
N ALA A 143 -50.09 -23.84 28.42
CA ALA A 143 -50.40 -22.55 27.82
C ALA A 143 -49.79 -21.41 28.66
N LEU A 144 -48.92 -20.58 28.07
CA LEU A 144 -48.76 -19.14 28.31
C LEU A 144 -48.03 -18.53 27.08
N GLY A 145 -48.68 -17.65 26.33
CA GLY A 145 -48.03 -16.72 25.37
C GLY A 145 -47.46 -17.33 24.09
N GLY A 146 -47.91 -16.81 22.93
CA GLY A 146 -47.43 -17.09 21.57
C GLY A 146 -46.01 -17.63 21.42
N SER A 147 -45.86 -18.96 21.53
CA SER A 147 -44.59 -19.64 21.34
C SER A 147 -44.61 -20.42 20.03
N TRP A 148 -43.49 -20.35 19.32
CA TRP A 148 -43.20 -21.12 18.12
C TRP A 148 -43.33 -22.63 18.40
N ASN A 149 -44.06 -23.36 17.53
CA ASN A 149 -44.26 -24.80 17.69
C ASN A 149 -42.92 -25.57 17.65
N ASN A 150 -42.68 -26.41 18.66
CA ASN A 150 -41.48 -27.23 18.81
C ASN A 150 -41.52 -28.41 17.82
N GLY A 151 -41.11 -28.12 16.60
CA GLY A 151 -41.05 -29.07 15.51
C GLY A 151 -40.50 -28.51 14.23
N GLY A 152 -40.33 -27.18 14.10
CA GLY A 152 -39.85 -26.50 12.89
C GLY A 152 -40.24 -27.30 11.65
N ASN A 153 -41.53 -27.39 11.32
CA ASN A 153 -42.09 -28.35 10.37
C ASN A 153 -41.51 -29.79 10.49
N ARG A 154 -42.27 -30.76 11.01
CA ARG A 154 -41.98 -32.19 10.76
C ARG A 154 -42.24 -32.51 9.28
N LEU A 155 -41.36 -32.07 8.38
CA LEU A 155 -41.44 -32.26 6.94
C LEU A 155 -40.06 -32.52 6.36
N THR A 156 -39.99 -33.46 5.42
CA THR A 156 -38.77 -34.09 4.88
C THR A 156 -37.97 -33.22 3.90
N VAL A 157 -38.34 -31.96 3.63
CA VAL A 157 -37.73 -31.20 2.52
C VAL A 157 -37.35 -29.73 2.82
N GLN A 158 -38.10 -28.93 3.61
CA GLN A 158 -37.65 -27.56 4.00
C GLN A 158 -38.33 -27.03 5.28
N LYS A 159 -37.55 -26.40 6.18
CA LYS A 159 -38.01 -25.76 7.42
C LYS A 159 -37.82 -24.24 7.33
N SER A 160 -38.91 -23.50 7.19
CA SER A 160 -38.86 -22.04 7.03
C SER A 160 -39.24 -21.33 8.33
N VAL A 161 -38.43 -20.35 8.74
CA VAL A 161 -38.77 -19.33 9.74
C VAL A 161 -38.96 -18.03 8.96
N GLY A 162 -40.16 -17.43 9.00
CA GLY A 162 -40.44 -16.22 8.25
C GLY A 162 -41.92 -15.89 8.13
N THR A 163 -42.22 -14.81 7.41
CA THR A 163 -43.57 -14.37 7.06
C THR A 163 -43.93 -14.83 5.64
N THR A 164 -45.17 -15.27 5.42
CA THR A 164 -45.70 -15.63 4.08
C THR A 164 -46.50 -14.49 3.43
N THR A 165 -46.50 -13.32 4.08
CA THR A 165 -47.24 -12.12 3.68
C THR A 165 -46.26 -10.95 3.54
N ASN A 166 -46.70 -9.79 3.05
CA ASN A 166 -45.87 -8.59 2.90
C ASN A 166 -45.61 -7.87 4.25
N HIS A 167 -45.12 -8.61 5.23
CA HIS A 167 -44.73 -8.11 6.54
C HIS A 167 -43.27 -8.45 6.82
N PHE A 168 -42.59 -7.56 7.54
CA PHE A 168 -41.20 -7.75 7.95
C PHE A 168 -41.07 -8.89 8.97
N LEU A 169 -39.88 -9.45 9.10
CA LEU A 169 -39.52 -10.42 10.12
C LEU A 169 -38.55 -9.76 11.13
N PRO A 170 -39.05 -9.20 12.24
CA PRO A 170 -38.22 -8.62 13.28
C PRO A 170 -37.73 -9.67 14.29
N PHE A 171 -36.54 -9.44 14.83
CA PHE A 171 -35.94 -10.17 15.95
C PHE A 171 -35.88 -9.21 17.15
N ILE A 172 -36.68 -9.52 18.18
CA ILE A 172 -36.97 -8.63 19.30
C ILE A 172 -36.51 -9.29 20.60
N THR A 173 -35.78 -8.54 21.45
CA THR A 173 -35.48 -8.94 22.83
C THR A 173 -35.80 -7.77 23.76
N ASN A 174 -36.35 -8.06 24.94
CA ASN A 174 -36.79 -7.03 25.89
C ASN A 174 -37.70 -5.94 25.27
N SER A 175 -38.57 -6.32 24.34
CA SER A 175 -39.44 -5.41 23.58
C SER A 175 -38.72 -4.42 22.65
N THR A 176 -37.39 -4.55 22.46
CA THR A 176 -36.59 -3.79 21.51
C THR A 176 -36.30 -4.63 20.28
N GLU A 177 -36.49 -4.06 19.09
CA GLU A 177 -36.12 -4.70 17.83
C GLU A 177 -34.65 -4.46 17.51
N TRP A 178 -33.89 -5.55 17.38
CA TRP A 178 -32.43 -5.49 17.15
C TRP A 178 -32.04 -5.84 15.72
N MET A 179 -32.83 -6.67 15.05
CA MET A 179 -32.56 -7.13 13.70
C MET A 179 -33.87 -7.29 12.94
N ARG A 180 -33.88 -7.02 11.63
CA ARG A 180 -35.05 -7.17 10.77
C ARG A 180 -34.68 -7.67 9.39
N LEU A 181 -35.42 -8.64 8.89
CA LEU A 181 -35.48 -8.93 7.45
C LEU A 181 -36.73 -8.26 6.85
N THR A 182 -36.51 -7.35 5.89
CA THR A 182 -37.58 -6.64 5.18
C THR A 182 -38.22 -7.52 4.10
N THR A 183 -39.37 -7.11 3.57
CA THR A 183 -40.06 -7.84 2.49
C THR A 183 -39.34 -7.77 1.16
N SER A 184 -38.41 -6.82 0.99
CA SER A 184 -37.50 -6.75 -0.15
C SER A 184 -36.21 -7.58 0.04
N GLY A 185 -36.07 -8.28 1.17
CA GLY A 185 -34.93 -9.14 1.50
C GLY A 185 -33.68 -8.38 1.96
N ALA A 186 -33.80 -7.14 2.41
CA ALA A 186 -32.72 -6.43 3.11
C ALA A 186 -32.72 -6.76 4.60
N LEU A 187 -31.53 -7.06 5.14
CA LEU A 187 -31.27 -7.33 6.54
C LEU A 187 -30.74 -6.06 7.23
N GLY A 188 -31.49 -5.55 8.20
CA GLY A 188 -31.07 -4.47 9.10
C GLY A 188 -30.68 -5.01 10.48
N ILE A 189 -29.60 -4.49 11.08
CA ILE A 189 -29.23 -4.68 12.48
C ILE A 189 -29.09 -3.29 13.10
N GLY A 190 -29.77 -3.02 14.21
CA GLY A 190 -29.83 -1.69 14.84
C GLY A 190 -30.59 -0.63 14.01
N THR A 191 -31.24 -1.02 12.91
CA THR A 191 -32.08 -0.12 12.10
C THR A 191 -33.32 -0.83 11.58
N THR A 192 -34.44 -0.10 11.56
CA THR A 192 -35.72 -0.59 11.01
C THR A 192 -35.90 -0.26 9.53
N SER A 193 -35.01 0.59 8.98
CA SER A 193 -35.04 1.08 7.59
C SER A 193 -33.67 0.86 6.92
N PRO A 194 -33.27 -0.40 6.65
CA PRO A 194 -31.98 -0.69 6.03
C PRO A 194 -31.89 -0.07 4.62
N GLU A 195 -30.79 0.62 4.33
CA GLU A 195 -30.55 1.29 3.04
C GLU A 195 -29.93 0.36 1.99
N SER A 196 -29.43 -0.81 2.41
CA SER A 196 -28.80 -1.80 1.55
C SER A 196 -29.24 -3.23 1.93
N LYS A 197 -28.80 -4.26 1.19
CA LYS A 197 -29.12 -5.66 1.51
C LYS A 197 -28.63 -6.10 2.88
N PHE A 198 -27.60 -5.45 3.42
CA PHE A 198 -27.10 -5.65 4.76
C PHE A 198 -26.69 -4.29 5.35
N HIS A 199 -27.44 -3.79 6.32
CA HIS A 199 -27.19 -2.50 6.96
C HIS A 199 -27.11 -2.70 8.47
N ILE A 200 -25.94 -2.40 9.05
CA ILE A 200 -25.76 -2.35 10.50
C ILE A 200 -25.67 -0.87 10.87
N VAL A 201 -26.49 -0.45 11.83
CA VAL A 201 -26.41 0.87 12.46
C VAL A 201 -26.12 0.66 13.93
N SER A 202 -25.06 1.29 14.41
CA SER A 202 -24.80 1.44 15.84
C SER A 202 -25.16 2.87 16.22
N ASP A 203 -26.16 3.03 17.08
CA ASP A 203 -26.68 4.31 17.53
C ASP A 203 -26.26 4.66 18.97
N ASN A 204 -25.42 3.83 19.59
CA ASN A 204 -24.98 3.97 20.98
C ASN A 204 -23.46 4.22 21.09
N ASP A 205 -23.07 5.16 21.97
CA ASP A 205 -21.68 5.42 22.40
C ASP A 205 -21.10 4.30 23.30
N ASP A 206 -21.59 3.05 23.20
CA ASP A 206 -21.01 1.96 23.98
C ASP A 206 -19.68 1.48 23.37
N ALA A 207 -18.73 1.12 24.21
CA ALA A 207 -17.36 0.77 23.79
C ALA A 207 -17.27 -0.60 23.06
N ALA A 208 -18.38 -1.12 22.53
CA ALA A 208 -18.45 -2.41 21.86
C ALA A 208 -17.99 -2.30 20.39
N ASN A 209 -17.41 -3.37 19.87
CA ASN A 209 -17.04 -3.44 18.45
C ASN A 209 -18.27 -3.84 17.62
N ASP A 210 -18.57 -3.08 16.57
CA ASP A 210 -19.68 -3.37 15.64
C ASP A 210 -19.45 -4.64 14.80
N TYR A 211 -18.18 -5.00 14.57
CA TYR A 211 -17.80 -6.15 13.77
C TYR A 211 -16.56 -6.84 14.35
N ILE A 212 -16.67 -8.13 14.61
CA ILE A 212 -15.55 -9.01 14.98
C ILE A 212 -15.59 -10.22 14.06
N LEU A 213 -14.43 -10.56 13.49
CA LEU A 213 -14.18 -11.81 12.81
C LEU A 213 -13.07 -12.54 13.55
N ASP A 214 -13.40 -13.60 14.27
CA ASP A 214 -12.41 -14.46 14.93
C ASP A 214 -12.28 -15.80 14.21
N ASP A 215 -11.05 -16.17 13.87
CA ASP A 215 -10.68 -17.49 13.38
C ASP A 215 -9.58 -18.03 14.28
N HIS A 216 -9.71 -19.30 14.64
CA HIS A 216 -8.77 -20.01 15.49
C HIS A 216 -8.12 -21.19 14.74
N GLY A 217 -8.35 -21.29 13.42
CA GLY A 217 -7.81 -22.34 12.56
C GLY A 217 -6.43 -22.02 11.94
N THR A 218 -5.92 -22.98 11.16
CA THR A 218 -4.67 -22.84 10.39
C THR A 218 -4.90 -22.34 8.96
N PHE A 219 -6.15 -22.08 8.58
CA PHE A 219 -6.54 -21.56 7.27
C PHE A 219 -6.72 -20.04 7.34
N THR A 220 -6.80 -19.38 6.19
CA THR A 220 -6.91 -17.92 6.16
C THR A 220 -8.35 -17.47 6.38
N GLN A 221 -8.56 -16.71 7.44
CA GLN A 221 -9.71 -15.84 7.58
C GLN A 221 -9.62 -14.64 6.63
N GLY A 222 -10.74 -14.17 6.10
CA GLY A 222 -10.77 -12.94 5.32
C GLY A 222 -12.15 -12.58 4.80
N ILE A 223 -12.27 -11.34 4.33
CA ILE A 223 -13.45 -10.85 3.63
C ILE A 223 -13.24 -11.11 2.14
N LEU A 224 -13.97 -12.07 1.57
CA LEU A 224 -13.91 -12.41 0.15
C LEU A 224 -14.96 -11.64 -0.65
N LEU A 225 -14.53 -10.64 -1.40
CA LEU A 225 -15.38 -9.87 -2.32
C LEU A 225 -15.16 -10.38 -3.76
N ARG A 226 -16.23 -10.82 -4.41
CA ARG A 226 -16.18 -11.39 -5.77
C ARG A 226 -17.20 -10.71 -6.66
N LYS A 227 -16.82 -10.50 -7.92
CA LYS A 227 -17.73 -10.06 -8.97
C LYS A 227 -17.75 -11.08 -10.10
N ILE A 228 -18.94 -11.35 -10.59
CA ILE A 228 -19.22 -12.12 -11.80
C ILE A 228 -20.23 -11.29 -12.58
N ARG A 229 -20.14 -11.29 -13.92
CA ARG A 229 -21.17 -10.64 -14.76
C ARG A 229 -22.37 -11.58 -14.96
N GLY A 230 -23.50 -11.01 -15.35
CA GLY A 230 -24.72 -11.76 -15.62
C GLY A 230 -25.52 -12.06 -14.35
N SER A 231 -26.34 -13.11 -14.40
CA SER A 231 -27.19 -13.54 -13.29
C SER A 231 -26.63 -14.81 -12.65
N PHE A 232 -27.15 -15.17 -11.47
CA PHE A 232 -26.79 -16.44 -10.83
C PHE A 232 -27.04 -17.66 -11.73
N ALA A 233 -28.09 -17.62 -12.56
CA ALA A 233 -28.44 -18.71 -13.50
C ALA A 233 -27.66 -18.66 -14.83
N ALA A 234 -27.03 -17.51 -15.15
CA ALA A 234 -26.30 -17.29 -16.41
C ALA A 234 -25.10 -16.38 -16.15
N GLN A 235 -24.02 -16.98 -15.67
CA GLN A 235 -22.76 -16.29 -15.35
C GLN A 235 -21.99 -15.91 -16.61
N GLN A 236 -21.34 -14.75 -16.58
CA GLN A 236 -20.51 -14.24 -17.65
C GLN A 236 -19.15 -13.80 -17.09
N ASN A 237 -18.12 -13.89 -17.92
CA ASN A 237 -16.78 -13.42 -17.58
C ASN A 237 -16.77 -11.89 -17.36
N LEU A 238 -15.89 -11.43 -16.46
CA LEU A 238 -15.60 -10.00 -16.33
C LEU A 238 -14.95 -9.47 -17.62
N GLN A 239 -15.10 -8.18 -17.85
CA GLN A 239 -14.43 -7.45 -18.93
C GLN A 239 -13.43 -6.48 -18.32
N SER A 240 -12.30 -6.26 -19.01
CA SER A 240 -11.29 -5.29 -18.59
C SER A 240 -11.93 -3.93 -18.29
N GLY A 241 -11.56 -3.33 -17.16
CA GLY A 241 -12.15 -2.12 -16.60
C GLY A 241 -13.29 -2.36 -15.60
N ASP A 242 -13.73 -3.60 -15.38
CA ASP A 242 -14.75 -3.88 -14.37
C ASP A 242 -14.25 -3.62 -12.94
N LEU A 243 -14.93 -2.73 -12.21
CA LEU A 243 -14.79 -2.63 -10.75
C LEU A 243 -15.26 -3.93 -10.10
N ILE A 244 -14.37 -4.67 -9.44
CA ILE A 244 -14.66 -5.94 -8.75
C ILE A 244 -15.31 -5.64 -7.40
N SER A 245 -14.65 -4.81 -6.61
CA SER A 245 -15.06 -4.45 -5.26
C SER A 245 -14.45 -3.12 -4.85
N GLN A 246 -15.06 -2.49 -3.85
CA GLN A 246 -14.61 -1.22 -3.31
C GLN A 246 -14.77 -1.21 -1.79
N PHE A 247 -13.86 -0.52 -1.12
CA PHE A 247 -14.02 -0.06 0.25
C PHE A 247 -14.05 1.47 0.23
N ARG A 248 -15.13 2.05 0.76
CA ARG A 248 -15.43 3.48 0.62
C ARG A 248 -15.61 4.16 1.96
N PHE A 249 -15.10 5.38 2.04
CA PHE A 249 -15.29 6.30 3.15
C PHE A 249 -16.09 7.50 2.64
N ASN A 250 -17.35 7.59 3.05
CA ASN A 250 -18.26 8.65 2.62
C ASN A 250 -18.62 9.52 3.82
N GLY A 251 -18.30 10.81 3.75
CA GLY A 251 -18.74 11.78 4.75
C GLY A 251 -20.22 12.12 4.58
N PHE A 252 -20.90 12.37 5.71
CA PHE A 252 -22.23 12.98 5.72
C PHE A 252 -22.09 14.50 5.72
N SER A 253 -22.65 15.16 4.72
CA SER A 253 -22.66 16.63 4.65
C SER A 253 -23.91 17.12 3.94
N ASN A 254 -24.44 18.28 4.32
CA ASN A 254 -25.64 18.87 3.72
C ASN A 254 -26.84 17.90 3.66
N GLY A 255 -27.03 17.08 4.69
CA GLY A 255 -28.17 16.16 4.80
C GLY A 255 -28.07 14.88 3.97
N SER A 256 -26.91 14.56 3.38
CA SER A 256 -26.73 13.34 2.60
C SER A 256 -25.31 12.77 2.72
N PHE A 257 -25.18 11.46 2.51
CA PHE A 257 -23.87 10.85 2.24
C PHE A 257 -23.46 11.12 0.80
N ALA A 258 -22.16 11.34 0.57
CA ALA A 258 -21.62 11.37 -0.77
C ALA A 258 -21.88 10.00 -1.46
N THR A 259 -22.80 9.96 -2.42
CA THR A 259 -23.11 8.75 -3.21
C THR A 259 -22.37 8.82 -4.54
N GLY A 260 -21.47 7.86 -4.78
CA GLY A 260 -20.72 7.79 -6.04
C GLY A 260 -19.48 8.67 -6.10
N GLY A 261 -18.85 9.00 -4.95
CA GLY A 261 -17.64 9.79 -5.02
C GLY A 261 -16.63 9.89 -3.90
N GLY A 262 -16.54 8.89 -3.04
CA GLY A 262 -15.75 8.95 -1.80
C GLY A 262 -14.27 8.62 -1.94
N THR A 263 -13.55 8.92 -0.88
CA THR A 263 -12.19 8.41 -0.63
C THR A 263 -12.28 6.89 -0.41
N GLY A 264 -11.32 6.13 -0.90
CA GLY A 264 -11.36 4.68 -0.77
C GLY A 264 -10.34 3.97 -1.63
N PHE A 265 -10.49 2.65 -1.72
CA PHE A 265 -9.68 1.81 -2.59
C PHE A 265 -10.54 0.77 -3.30
N ASP A 266 -10.19 0.55 -4.56
CA ASP A 266 -10.97 -0.23 -5.51
C ASP A 266 -10.08 -1.26 -6.20
N ALA A 267 -10.59 -2.49 -6.29
CA ALA A 267 -9.99 -3.52 -7.12
C ALA A 267 -10.66 -3.52 -8.50
N TYR A 268 -9.87 -3.33 -9.56
CA TYR A 268 -10.34 -3.39 -10.94
C TYR A 268 -9.83 -4.64 -11.63
N TYR A 269 -10.69 -5.28 -12.41
CA TYR A 269 -10.31 -6.34 -13.32
C TYR A 269 -9.68 -5.74 -14.58
N LEU A 270 -8.43 -6.08 -14.86
CA LEU A 270 -7.74 -5.70 -16.10
C LEU A 270 -7.50 -6.87 -17.04
N GLY A 271 -7.89 -8.07 -16.63
CA GLY A 271 -7.77 -9.26 -17.44
C GLY A 271 -8.60 -9.26 -18.72
N THR A 272 -8.29 -10.24 -19.53
CA THR A 272 -9.03 -10.77 -20.67
C THR A 272 -9.76 -12.02 -20.21
N THR A 273 -10.64 -12.57 -21.05
CA THR A 273 -11.40 -13.80 -20.73
C THR A 273 -10.56 -15.01 -20.32
N THR A 274 -9.24 -14.98 -20.49
CA THR A 274 -8.30 -16.05 -20.16
C THR A 274 -7.31 -15.75 -19.02
N ASN A 275 -7.23 -14.52 -18.49
CA ASN A 275 -6.34 -14.19 -17.37
C ASN A 275 -7.04 -13.37 -16.26
N ASN A 276 -6.72 -13.67 -15.01
CA ASN A 276 -7.35 -13.06 -13.83
C ASN A 276 -6.49 -11.92 -13.28
N VAL A 277 -6.24 -10.93 -14.13
CA VAL A 277 -5.38 -9.80 -13.84
C VAL A 277 -6.17 -8.68 -13.18
N THR A 278 -5.62 -8.07 -12.13
CA THR A 278 -6.28 -7.00 -11.38
C THR A 278 -5.31 -5.91 -10.95
N ASP A 279 -5.83 -4.69 -10.88
CA ASP A 279 -5.16 -3.54 -10.26
C ASP A 279 -5.84 -3.16 -8.95
N LEU A 280 -5.07 -2.55 -8.05
CA LEU A 280 -5.59 -1.86 -6.87
C LEU A 280 -5.37 -0.36 -7.05
N ARG A 281 -6.41 0.43 -6.80
CA ARG A 281 -6.42 1.89 -7.01
C ARG A 281 -6.95 2.60 -5.78
N TRP A 282 -6.34 3.72 -5.42
CA TRP A 282 -6.73 4.53 -4.28
C TRP A 282 -7.22 5.88 -4.79
N PHE A 283 -8.36 6.29 -4.24
CA PHE A 283 -9.04 7.50 -4.60
C PHE A 283 -9.12 8.43 -3.41
N THR A 284 -8.89 9.72 -3.63
CA THR A 284 -9.28 10.78 -2.70
C THR A 284 -10.22 11.72 -3.44
N SER A 285 -11.43 11.91 -2.90
CA SER A 285 -12.46 12.76 -3.52
C SER A 285 -12.64 12.45 -5.02
N ASN A 286 -12.80 11.18 -5.37
CA ASN A 286 -12.92 10.66 -6.74
C ASN A 286 -11.72 10.80 -7.68
N THR A 287 -10.61 11.35 -7.22
CA THR A 287 -9.39 11.42 -8.02
C THR A 287 -8.51 10.23 -7.67
N GLU A 288 -8.11 9.45 -8.67
CA GLU A 288 -7.11 8.40 -8.49
C GLU A 288 -5.77 9.05 -8.12
N GLN A 289 -5.26 8.73 -6.94
CA GLN A 289 -3.99 9.28 -6.44
C GLN A 289 -2.87 8.27 -6.48
N LEU A 290 -3.20 6.99 -6.30
CA LEU A 290 -2.22 5.90 -6.26
C LEU A 290 -2.78 4.67 -6.97
N ARG A 291 -1.93 3.95 -7.69
CA ARG A 291 -2.23 2.65 -8.29
C ARG A 291 -1.11 1.66 -8.04
N ILE A 292 -1.47 0.40 -7.78
CA ILE A 292 -0.58 -0.75 -7.92
C ILE A 292 -1.11 -1.60 -9.06
N THR A 293 -0.28 -1.75 -10.08
CA THR A 293 -0.59 -2.55 -11.27
C THR A 293 -0.38 -4.04 -11.01
N GLU A 294 -0.89 -4.89 -11.89
CA GLU A 294 -0.66 -6.33 -11.88
C GLU A 294 0.82 -6.74 -11.97
N LEU A 295 1.64 -5.90 -12.58
CA LEU A 295 3.09 -6.11 -12.72
C LEU A 295 3.85 -5.61 -11.49
N GLY A 296 3.14 -5.13 -10.47
CA GLY A 296 3.70 -4.56 -9.25
C GLY A 296 4.28 -3.17 -9.41
N ALA A 297 4.01 -2.47 -10.52
CA ALA A 297 4.38 -1.07 -10.66
C ALA A 297 3.45 -0.18 -9.85
N VAL A 298 4.02 0.78 -9.13
CA VAL A 298 3.31 1.73 -8.27
C VAL A 298 3.35 3.11 -8.92
N GLY A 299 2.18 3.70 -9.14
CA GLY A 299 2.05 5.06 -9.66
C GLY A 299 1.46 5.96 -8.58
N ILE A 300 2.06 7.12 -8.35
CA ILE A 300 1.55 8.18 -7.47
C ILE A 300 1.39 9.44 -8.32
N GLY A 301 0.17 9.99 -8.37
CA GLY A 301 -0.16 11.15 -9.21
C GLY A 301 -0.27 10.87 -10.71
N SER A 302 0.06 9.64 -11.16
CA SER A 302 -0.13 9.19 -12.54
C SER A 302 -0.67 7.75 -12.59
N SER A 303 -1.46 7.48 -13.63
CA SER A 303 -1.96 6.15 -13.98
C SER A 303 -1.34 5.59 -15.26
N SER A 304 -0.42 6.33 -15.87
CA SER A 304 0.28 5.99 -17.11
C SER A 304 1.78 5.84 -16.83
N PHE A 305 2.34 4.70 -17.23
CA PHE A 305 3.77 4.39 -17.11
C PHE A 305 4.45 4.45 -18.48
N SER A 306 5.77 4.54 -18.50
CA SER A 306 6.55 4.43 -19.73
C SER A 306 6.36 3.07 -20.40
N ALA A 307 6.51 3.03 -21.72
CA ALA A 307 6.43 1.78 -22.48
C ALA A 307 7.62 0.87 -22.16
N THR A 308 7.43 -0.44 -22.34
CA THR A 308 8.51 -1.42 -22.22
C THR A 308 9.62 -1.13 -23.25
N PRO A 309 10.91 -1.39 -22.90
CA PRO A 309 11.38 -2.09 -21.71
C PRO A 309 11.62 -1.19 -20.47
N ASN A 310 11.50 0.13 -20.57
CA ASN A 310 11.91 1.08 -19.52
C ASN A 310 10.75 1.50 -18.59
N ALA A 311 9.78 0.61 -18.39
CA ALA A 311 8.63 0.90 -17.53
C ALA A 311 9.06 1.02 -16.06
N GLU A 312 8.61 2.06 -15.38
CA GLU A 312 8.96 2.33 -13.99
C GLU A 312 8.29 1.33 -13.05
N LYS A 313 9.02 0.90 -12.00
CA LYS A 313 8.40 0.18 -10.87
C LYS A 313 7.79 1.10 -9.84
N LEU A 314 8.32 2.32 -9.72
CA LEU A 314 7.75 3.40 -8.92
C LEU A 314 7.79 4.66 -9.77
N LEU A 315 6.63 5.18 -10.14
CA LEU A 315 6.45 6.46 -10.79
C LEU A 315 5.80 7.43 -9.80
N ILE A 316 6.44 8.57 -9.57
CA ILE A 316 5.86 9.68 -8.82
C ILE A 316 5.80 10.88 -9.76
N ASP A 317 4.59 11.20 -10.21
CA ASP A 317 4.33 12.34 -11.08
C ASP A 317 3.65 13.44 -10.26
N ALA A 318 4.39 14.51 -10.01
CA ALA A 318 3.86 15.67 -9.29
C ALA A 318 2.98 16.58 -10.16
N GLY A 319 2.97 16.38 -11.49
CA GLY A 319 2.35 17.28 -12.44
C GLY A 319 2.84 18.72 -12.31
N THR A 320 1.98 19.68 -12.63
CA THR A 320 2.23 21.09 -12.30
C THR A 320 2.02 21.31 -10.81
N SER A 321 3.08 21.61 -10.07
CA SER A 321 3.05 21.75 -8.61
C SER A 321 3.71 23.04 -8.14
N SER A 322 3.22 23.59 -7.02
CA SER A 322 3.91 24.65 -6.28
C SER A 322 4.96 24.11 -5.30
N SER A 323 5.01 22.78 -5.10
CA SER A 323 6.07 22.14 -4.34
C SER A 323 7.33 22.06 -5.20
N LEU A 324 8.48 22.32 -4.58
CA LEU A 324 9.79 22.14 -5.21
C LEU A 324 10.34 20.73 -5.03
N ASN A 325 9.69 19.89 -4.23
CA ASN A 325 10.15 18.53 -3.92
C ASN A 325 9.13 17.50 -4.41
N VAL A 326 9.60 16.54 -5.21
CA VAL A 326 8.86 15.31 -5.54
C VAL A 326 9.03 14.28 -4.41
N ILE A 327 10.23 14.18 -3.84
CA ILE A 327 10.58 13.27 -2.72
C ILE A 327 11.36 14.04 -1.65
N SER A 328 11.02 13.86 -0.37
CA SER A 328 11.78 14.38 0.78
C SER A 328 11.99 13.30 1.83
N GLY A 329 13.22 12.80 1.98
CA GLY A 329 13.62 11.85 3.02
C GLY A 329 14.12 12.57 4.29
N ARG A 330 13.66 12.16 5.48
CA ARG A 330 14.05 12.74 6.78
C ARG A 330 14.26 11.63 7.80
N GLY A 331 15.21 11.81 8.71
CA GLY A 331 15.47 10.89 9.82
C GLY A 331 16.36 11.53 10.88
N GLU A 332 16.26 11.06 12.12
CA GLU A 332 17.03 11.53 13.27
C GLU A 332 17.86 10.36 13.82
N ILE A 333 19.10 10.26 13.36
CA ILE A 333 19.98 9.12 13.61
C ILE A 333 21.43 9.60 13.74
N ASN A 334 22.13 9.18 14.80
CA ASN A 334 23.57 9.42 14.98
C ASN A 334 24.41 8.37 14.21
N ASN A 335 24.10 8.19 12.93
CA ASN A 335 24.69 7.26 11.97
C ASN A 335 24.14 7.57 10.56
N TYR A 336 24.47 6.75 9.56
CA TYR A 336 24.08 6.97 8.17
C TYR A 336 22.55 6.87 7.94
N LEU A 337 21.98 7.92 7.35
CA LEU A 337 20.68 7.92 6.68
C LEU A 337 20.95 8.02 5.17
N GLN A 338 20.55 7.02 4.39
CA GLN A 338 20.99 6.88 3.00
C GLN A 338 19.85 6.49 2.06
N LEU A 339 19.91 7.01 0.83
CA LEU A 339 19.28 6.39 -0.33
C LEU A 339 20.32 5.45 -0.95
N ASN A 340 20.08 4.13 -0.88
CA ASN A 340 21.00 3.13 -1.40
C ASN A 340 20.43 2.49 -2.67
N ILE A 341 21.13 2.67 -3.79
CA ILE A 341 20.77 2.11 -5.09
C ILE A 341 21.87 1.13 -5.50
N GLN A 342 21.48 -0.12 -5.77
CA GLN A 342 22.39 -1.17 -6.21
C GLN A 342 21.77 -1.99 -7.33
N ASN A 343 22.44 -2.01 -8.48
CA ASN A 343 22.20 -2.99 -9.52
C ASN A 343 22.93 -4.29 -9.14
N LEU A 344 22.16 -5.34 -8.87
CA LEU A 344 22.70 -6.65 -8.48
C LEU A 344 23.30 -7.44 -9.65
N SER A 345 23.11 -6.95 -10.89
CA SER A 345 23.68 -7.58 -12.07
C SER A 345 25.19 -7.33 -12.17
N SER A 346 25.96 -8.40 -12.35
CA SER A 346 27.37 -8.33 -12.74
C SER A 346 27.55 -8.28 -14.27
N GLY A 347 26.51 -7.93 -15.03
CA GLY A 347 26.59 -7.86 -16.49
C GLY A 347 27.63 -6.85 -16.99
N SER A 348 28.14 -7.06 -18.20
CA SER A 348 29.21 -6.25 -18.82
C SER A 348 28.82 -4.81 -19.13
N THR A 349 27.53 -4.47 -19.03
CA THR A 349 26.96 -3.14 -19.22
C THR A 349 26.13 -2.69 -18.02
N ALA A 350 26.23 -3.37 -16.88
CA ALA A 350 25.44 -3.06 -15.70
C ALA A 350 26.11 -1.97 -14.86
N SER A 351 25.33 -0.99 -14.43
CA SER A 351 25.73 0.13 -13.56
C SER A 351 24.61 0.43 -12.56
N SER A 352 24.94 1.15 -11.50
CA SER A 352 23.97 1.74 -10.56
C SER A 352 24.10 3.24 -10.62
N ASP A 353 23.02 3.92 -11.00
CA ASP A 353 23.08 5.32 -11.44
C ASP A 353 22.00 6.18 -10.77
N VAL A 354 22.30 7.47 -10.64
CA VAL A 354 21.34 8.54 -10.37
C VAL A 354 21.45 9.54 -11.51
N VAL A 355 20.38 9.62 -12.32
CA VAL A 355 20.36 10.40 -13.55
C VAL A 355 19.36 11.54 -13.44
N ALA A 356 19.75 12.72 -13.93
CA ALA A 356 18.83 13.85 -14.12
C ALA A 356 18.87 14.29 -15.58
N THR A 357 17.69 14.36 -16.20
CA THR A 357 17.49 14.77 -17.59
C THR A 357 16.90 16.18 -17.64
N ALA A 358 17.26 16.94 -18.68
CA ALA A 358 16.55 18.19 -18.99
C ALA A 358 15.14 17.90 -19.55
N ASP A 359 14.28 18.92 -19.59
CA ASP A 359 12.94 18.84 -20.20
C ASP A 359 12.98 18.48 -21.69
N ASN A 360 14.12 18.73 -22.34
CA ASN A 360 14.44 18.36 -23.71
C ASN A 360 15.54 17.29 -23.80
N GLY A 361 15.63 16.39 -22.83
CA GLY A 361 16.64 15.33 -22.77
C GLY A 361 16.08 13.94 -22.49
N ASP A 362 16.96 12.95 -22.57
CA ASP A 362 16.73 11.56 -22.19
C ASP A 362 18.04 10.92 -21.67
N GLU A 363 18.07 9.60 -21.47
CA GLU A 363 19.28 8.87 -21.01
C GLU A 363 20.38 8.74 -22.09
N SER A 364 20.25 9.42 -23.22
CA SER A 364 21.24 9.47 -24.31
C SER A 364 21.75 10.88 -24.61
N PHE A 365 20.97 11.94 -24.36
CA PHE A 365 21.40 13.34 -24.53
C PHE A 365 20.77 14.31 -23.53
N ASN A 366 21.45 15.43 -23.25
CA ASN A 366 20.99 16.45 -22.29
C ASN A 366 20.71 15.91 -20.87
N TYR A 367 21.63 15.11 -20.35
CA TYR A 367 21.55 14.59 -18.98
C TYR A 367 22.87 14.76 -18.21
N VAL A 368 22.77 14.58 -16.89
CA VAL A 368 23.90 14.42 -15.97
C VAL A 368 23.71 13.10 -15.22
N ASP A 369 24.82 12.39 -15.02
CA ASP A 369 24.82 11.06 -14.43
C ASP A 369 25.93 10.93 -13.37
N MET A 370 25.56 10.31 -12.25
CA MET A 370 26.44 9.88 -11.18
C MET A 370 26.20 8.40 -10.94
N GLY A 371 27.25 7.59 -11.09
CA GLY A 371 27.09 6.15 -11.03
C GLY A 371 28.35 5.36 -10.75
N ILE A 372 28.17 4.05 -10.69
CA ILE A 372 29.24 3.06 -10.53
C ILE A 372 28.95 1.81 -11.35
N ASN A 373 29.96 1.38 -12.09
CA ASN A 373 29.92 0.17 -12.91
C ASN A 373 29.88 -1.11 -12.07
N SER A 374 29.34 -2.19 -12.65
CA SER A 374 29.40 -3.53 -12.06
C SER A 374 30.84 -4.07 -11.99
N SER A 375 31.01 -5.17 -11.26
CA SER A 375 32.30 -5.84 -11.08
C SER A 375 32.86 -6.50 -12.35
N ALA A 376 32.08 -6.64 -13.42
CA ALA A 376 32.54 -7.19 -14.70
C ALA A 376 32.23 -6.28 -15.89
N TYR A 377 31.97 -4.99 -15.63
CA TYR A 377 31.75 -4.00 -16.66
C TYR A 377 32.92 -3.95 -17.65
N SER A 378 32.60 -3.98 -18.95
CA SER A 378 33.59 -4.09 -20.03
C SER A 378 33.08 -3.50 -21.35
N ASN A 379 32.30 -2.43 -21.29
CA ASN A 379 31.75 -1.76 -22.46
C ASN A 379 32.78 -0.85 -23.14
N SER A 380 33.31 -1.29 -24.29
CA SER A 380 34.29 -0.54 -25.08
C SER A 380 33.72 0.66 -25.84
N LEU A 381 32.38 0.83 -25.91
CA LEU A 381 31.74 1.96 -26.59
C LEU A 381 31.91 3.29 -25.82
N ILE A 382 32.24 3.24 -24.53
CA ILE A 382 32.43 4.43 -23.68
C ILE A 382 33.80 4.33 -22.97
N PRO A 383 34.92 4.53 -23.69
CA PRO A 383 36.24 4.12 -23.22
C PRO A 383 36.71 4.78 -21.92
N ILE A 384 36.32 6.04 -21.69
CA ILE A 384 36.73 6.79 -20.50
C ILE A 384 36.00 6.33 -19.22
N LEU A 385 34.84 5.68 -19.38
CA LEU A 385 34.06 5.10 -18.29
C LEU A 385 34.22 3.56 -18.22
N ASN A 386 35.10 2.98 -19.04
CA ASN A 386 35.24 1.54 -19.12
C ASN A 386 36.15 1.01 -18.01
N GLY A 387 35.58 0.23 -17.08
CA GLY A 387 36.32 -0.49 -16.06
C GLY A 387 35.40 -1.11 -15.02
N PRO A 388 35.76 -2.27 -14.43
CA PRO A 388 35.00 -2.88 -13.35
C PRO A 388 35.03 -1.99 -12.12
N SER A 389 33.87 -1.76 -11.50
CA SER A 389 33.71 -0.91 -10.31
C SER A 389 34.20 0.54 -10.49
N GLU A 390 34.30 1.02 -11.73
CA GLU A 390 34.63 2.40 -12.03
C GLU A 390 33.47 3.31 -11.61
N ALA A 391 33.76 4.32 -10.80
CA ALA A 391 32.78 5.30 -10.36
C ALA A 391 32.95 6.59 -11.16
N TYR A 392 31.85 7.25 -11.50
CA TYR A 392 31.88 8.40 -12.40
C TYR A 392 30.86 9.47 -12.03
N PHE A 393 31.15 10.67 -12.54
CA PHE A 393 30.25 11.79 -12.59
C PHE A 393 30.51 12.55 -13.90
N PHE A 394 29.55 12.57 -14.81
CA PHE A 394 29.70 13.20 -16.12
C PHE A 394 28.39 13.81 -16.62
N SER A 395 28.47 14.59 -17.70
CA SER A 395 27.29 15.16 -18.36
C SER A 395 27.45 15.11 -19.88
N THR A 396 26.32 14.94 -20.57
CA THR A 396 26.16 15.02 -22.03
C THR A 396 25.35 16.25 -22.47
N GLY A 397 25.13 17.20 -21.55
CA GLY A 397 24.45 18.47 -21.83
C GLY A 397 25.41 19.55 -22.35
N ALA A 398 25.17 20.81 -21.94
CA ALA A 398 26.02 21.95 -22.30
C ALA A 398 27.34 21.95 -21.47
N ASN A 399 27.51 22.88 -20.52
CA ASN A 399 28.67 22.92 -19.64
C ASN A 399 28.37 22.20 -18.33
N LEU A 400 29.29 21.35 -17.86
CA LEU A 400 29.28 20.84 -16.50
C LEU A 400 29.89 21.88 -15.55
N VAL A 401 29.04 22.55 -14.77
CA VAL A 401 29.47 23.55 -13.79
C VAL A 401 29.72 22.85 -12.45
N ILE A 402 30.98 22.78 -12.03
CA ILE A 402 31.39 22.24 -10.71
C ILE A 402 32.03 23.39 -9.92
N GLY A 403 31.53 23.67 -8.71
CA GLY A 403 32.05 24.78 -7.91
C GLY A 403 31.60 24.77 -6.46
N ASN A 404 32.27 25.62 -5.67
CA ASN A 404 31.93 25.92 -4.29
C ASN A 404 31.53 27.40 -4.22
N GLY A 405 30.24 27.67 -4.02
CA GLY A 405 29.69 29.03 -3.98
C GLY A 405 29.90 29.75 -2.64
N THR A 406 30.45 29.07 -1.63
CA THR A 406 30.67 29.67 -0.31
C THR A 406 31.97 30.49 -0.33
N PRO A 407 31.93 31.80 -0.02
CA PRO A 407 33.13 32.62 0.02
C PRO A 407 34.19 32.01 0.94
N SER A 408 35.46 32.13 0.54
CA SER A 408 36.64 31.64 1.28
C SER A 408 36.82 30.13 1.37
N TYR A 409 36.01 29.33 0.66
CA TYR A 409 36.21 27.88 0.57
C TYR A 409 36.63 27.43 -0.82
N ASP A 410 37.43 26.37 -0.83
CA ASP A 410 38.18 25.94 -2.00
C ASP A 410 37.51 24.75 -2.70
N MET A 411 37.95 24.46 -3.94
CA MET A 411 37.71 23.18 -4.61
C MET A 411 38.93 22.30 -4.42
N ILE A 412 38.75 21.08 -3.88
CA ILE A 412 39.85 20.19 -3.50
C ILE A 412 39.69 18.85 -4.22
N PHE A 413 40.77 18.37 -4.83
CA PHE A 413 40.85 17.07 -5.49
C PHE A 413 41.91 16.21 -4.79
N PHE A 414 41.55 14.96 -4.45
CA PHE A 414 42.40 14.08 -3.65
C PHE A 414 42.40 12.64 -4.20
N THR A 415 43.46 11.89 -3.90
CA THR A 415 43.60 10.46 -4.21
C THR A 415 44.33 9.74 -3.06
N ASN A 416 44.13 8.43 -2.91
CA ASN A 416 44.77 7.60 -1.87
C ASN A 416 44.32 7.96 -0.43
N GLY A 417 43.00 7.97 -0.15
CA GLY A 417 42.43 8.13 1.19
C GLY A 417 41.91 9.54 1.50
N PHE A 418 41.54 9.79 2.76
CA PHE A 418 40.79 10.98 3.20
C PHE A 418 41.60 11.91 4.11
N THR A 419 42.92 11.89 4.01
CA THR A 419 43.80 12.76 4.81
C THR A 419 44.25 13.97 4.00
N ALA A 420 44.79 15.01 4.64
CA ALA A 420 45.38 16.15 3.92
C ALA A 420 46.54 15.72 2.99
N ALA A 421 47.27 14.64 3.33
CA ALA A 421 48.31 14.07 2.48
C ALA A 421 47.76 13.39 1.21
N SER A 422 46.44 13.18 1.13
CA SER A 422 45.76 12.63 -0.03
C SER A 422 45.39 13.71 -1.07
N GLU A 423 45.42 15.00 -0.69
CA GLU A 423 45.18 16.13 -1.61
C GLU A 423 46.23 16.17 -2.73
N ARG A 424 45.79 16.43 -3.96
CA ARG A 424 46.64 16.51 -5.17
C ARG A 424 46.55 17.85 -5.86
N MET A 425 45.37 18.47 -5.84
CA MET A 425 45.11 19.75 -6.47
C MET A 425 44.06 20.53 -5.69
N ARG A 426 44.25 21.84 -5.65
CA ARG A 426 43.30 22.79 -5.09
C ARG A 426 43.13 23.99 -6.00
N ILE A 427 41.89 24.44 -6.15
CA ILE A 427 41.55 25.77 -6.65
C ILE A 427 41.09 26.56 -5.43
N ALA A 428 41.94 27.48 -4.97
CA ALA A 428 41.66 28.30 -3.81
C ALA A 428 40.59 29.36 -4.11
N ALA A 429 39.87 29.81 -3.09
CA ALA A 429 38.80 30.80 -3.20
C ALA A 429 39.25 32.15 -3.79
N ASN A 430 40.56 32.46 -3.73
CA ASN A 430 41.17 33.63 -4.38
C ASN A 430 41.49 33.40 -5.89
N GLY A 431 41.12 32.24 -6.43
CA GLY A 431 41.34 31.82 -7.80
C GLY A 431 42.76 31.34 -8.10
N ASN A 432 43.56 31.03 -7.08
CA ASN A 432 44.92 30.48 -7.27
C ASN A 432 44.90 28.95 -7.23
N ILE A 433 45.78 28.31 -8.00
CA ILE A 433 45.85 26.85 -8.14
C ILE A 433 47.12 26.32 -7.48
N ALA A 434 46.96 25.32 -6.61
CA ALA A 434 48.06 24.53 -6.06
C ALA A 434 48.02 23.10 -6.59
N ILE A 435 49.19 22.56 -6.97
CA ILE A 435 49.38 21.16 -7.37
C ILE A 435 50.49 20.56 -6.52
N GLY A 436 50.20 19.43 -5.88
CA GLY A 436 51.16 18.70 -5.03
C GLY A 436 51.43 19.35 -3.66
N THR A 437 50.66 20.36 -3.25
CA THR A 437 50.75 21.01 -1.94
C THR A 437 49.38 21.47 -1.45
N ILE A 438 49.19 21.50 -0.13
CA ILE A 438 47.97 21.96 0.54
C ILE A 438 48.02 23.44 0.95
N ALA A 439 49.19 24.07 0.84
CA ALA A 439 49.35 25.48 1.17
C ALA A 439 48.67 26.35 0.11
N VAL A 440 47.82 27.29 0.54
CA VAL A 440 47.21 28.26 -0.38
C VAL A 440 48.31 29.13 -0.98
N PRO A 441 48.52 29.09 -2.30
CA PRO A 441 49.62 29.79 -2.92
C PRO A 441 49.32 31.28 -3.05
N ALA A 442 50.36 32.11 -2.92
CA ALA A 442 50.27 33.53 -3.21
C ALA A 442 50.14 33.80 -4.72
N ASP A 443 50.77 32.96 -5.53
CA ASP A 443 50.77 33.04 -7.00
C ASP A 443 49.60 32.28 -7.62
N LYS A 444 49.26 32.64 -8.86
CA LYS A 444 48.14 32.06 -9.61
C LYS A 444 48.27 30.55 -9.83
N LEU A 445 49.48 30.05 -10.03
CA LEU A 445 49.79 28.63 -10.15
C LEU A 445 51.04 28.31 -9.34
N THR A 446 50.95 27.34 -8.44
CA THR A 446 52.09 26.80 -7.70
C THR A 446 52.13 25.29 -7.84
N VAL A 447 53.27 24.75 -8.25
CA VAL A 447 53.52 23.31 -8.37
C VAL A 447 54.62 22.93 -7.39
N ALA A 448 54.33 22.05 -6.44
CA ALA A 448 55.33 21.50 -5.54
C ALA A 448 56.05 20.34 -6.25
N GLY A 449 57.16 20.66 -6.92
CA GLY A 449 57.97 19.68 -7.63
C GLY A 449 58.54 20.24 -8.94
N ILE A 450 59.09 19.33 -9.76
CA ILE A 450 59.63 19.67 -11.07
C ILE A 450 58.49 19.82 -12.07
N THR A 451 58.46 20.94 -12.79
CA THR A 451 57.63 21.08 -13.99
C THR A 451 58.46 20.71 -15.21
N ALA A 452 58.19 19.55 -15.81
CA ALA A 452 58.91 19.01 -16.95
C ALA A 452 58.00 18.90 -18.20
N PRO A 453 58.56 19.00 -19.42
CA PRO A 453 57.79 18.71 -20.63
C PRO A 453 57.45 17.21 -20.74
N SER A 454 56.34 16.89 -21.38
CA SER A 454 55.93 15.49 -21.64
C SER A 454 56.82 14.76 -22.65
N THR A 455 57.61 15.50 -23.43
CA THR A 455 58.56 14.94 -24.40
C THR A 455 59.85 15.75 -24.40
N ASN A 456 60.98 15.05 -24.30
CA ASN A 456 62.31 15.66 -24.25
C ASN A 456 62.60 16.48 -25.52
N GLY A 457 63.16 17.69 -25.35
CA GLY A 457 63.62 18.54 -26.46
C GLY A 457 62.55 19.06 -27.43
N THR A 458 61.26 18.85 -27.16
CA THR A 458 60.17 19.15 -28.11
C THR A 458 59.46 20.48 -27.81
N PHE A 459 59.22 20.79 -26.53
CA PHE A 459 58.40 21.94 -26.12
C PHE A 459 59.27 23.10 -25.60
N SER A 460 58.86 24.33 -25.91
CA SER A 460 59.47 25.57 -25.41
C SER A 460 58.69 26.16 -24.23
N LEU A 461 59.37 26.91 -23.36
CA LEU A 461 58.73 27.67 -22.29
C LEU A 461 58.31 29.06 -22.78
N GLY A 462 57.04 29.18 -23.18
CA GLY A 462 56.49 30.39 -23.81
C GLY A 462 56.61 30.38 -25.33
N THR A 463 56.07 31.42 -25.97
CA THR A 463 56.08 31.60 -27.43
C THR A 463 56.49 33.03 -27.81
N ASN A 464 56.69 33.32 -29.10
CA ASN A 464 56.98 34.68 -29.56
C ASN A 464 55.88 35.70 -29.20
N ALA A 465 54.61 35.26 -29.14
CA ALA A 465 53.43 36.06 -28.82
C ALA A 465 53.14 36.09 -27.31
N ALA A 466 53.52 35.04 -26.57
CA ALA A 466 53.33 34.91 -25.13
C ALA A 466 54.68 34.66 -24.43
N ARG A 467 55.48 35.72 -24.34
CA ARG A 467 56.82 35.69 -23.75
C ARG A 467 56.75 35.92 -22.24
N TRP A 468 57.50 35.13 -21.49
CA TRP A 468 57.78 35.44 -20.09
C TRP A 468 58.60 36.72 -20.01
N SER A 469 58.22 37.63 -19.11
CA SER A 469 58.94 38.89 -18.93
C SER A 469 60.36 38.68 -18.38
N GLN A 470 60.54 37.64 -17.56
CA GLN A 470 61.78 37.26 -16.90
C GLN A 470 61.68 35.84 -16.33
N VAL A 471 62.84 35.22 -16.09
CA VAL A 471 62.97 33.96 -15.35
C VAL A 471 63.84 34.24 -14.13
N TRP A 472 63.31 33.98 -12.93
CA TRP A 472 64.06 34.07 -11.68
C TRP A 472 64.51 32.67 -11.28
N SER A 473 65.81 32.41 -11.33
CA SER A 473 66.40 31.12 -10.97
C SER A 473 67.62 31.34 -10.07
N ALA A 474 67.85 30.41 -9.14
CA ALA A 474 69.01 30.46 -8.25
C ALA A 474 70.33 30.21 -9.01
N ASN A 475 70.30 29.34 -10.02
CA ASN A 475 71.43 29.00 -10.89
C ASN A 475 71.12 29.38 -12.34
N GLY A 476 72.17 29.45 -13.17
CA GLY A 476 72.02 29.65 -14.62
C GLY A 476 71.32 28.47 -15.31
N VAL A 477 70.76 28.73 -16.49
CA VAL A 477 70.08 27.72 -17.32
C VAL A 477 71.12 26.76 -17.91
N ILE A 478 70.90 25.46 -17.74
CA ILE A 478 71.74 24.42 -18.33
C ILE A 478 71.35 24.26 -19.81
N GLN A 479 72.30 24.53 -20.71
CA GLN A 479 72.20 24.24 -22.14
C GLN A 479 73.02 22.99 -22.44
N THR A 480 72.37 21.88 -22.77
CA THR A 480 73.06 20.58 -22.97
C THR A 480 74.08 20.68 -24.10
N SER A 481 75.35 20.37 -23.80
CA SER A 481 76.47 20.53 -24.74
C SER A 481 77.31 19.27 -24.95
N ASP A 482 76.73 18.09 -24.71
CA ASP A 482 77.39 16.79 -24.78
C ASP A 482 77.91 16.47 -26.20
N ALA A 483 79.17 16.03 -26.31
CA ALA A 483 79.81 15.71 -27.59
C ALA A 483 79.09 14.57 -28.34
N ARG A 484 78.45 13.64 -27.63
CA ARG A 484 77.71 12.51 -28.22
C ARG A 484 76.42 12.95 -28.92
N LEU A 485 75.94 14.15 -28.63
CA LEU A 485 74.74 14.74 -29.23
C LEU A 485 75.09 15.70 -30.38
N LYS A 486 76.36 15.80 -30.76
CA LYS A 486 76.86 16.73 -31.77
C LYS A 486 77.58 15.96 -32.88
N THR A 487 77.50 16.49 -34.09
CA THR A 487 78.26 16.03 -35.26
C THR A 487 78.88 17.23 -35.96
N ASN A 488 79.78 17.01 -36.92
CA ASN A 488 80.44 18.05 -37.72
C ASN A 488 81.12 19.14 -36.85
N ILE A 489 81.85 18.73 -35.80
CA ILE A 489 82.52 19.66 -34.89
C ILE A 489 83.81 20.18 -35.55
N THR A 490 83.82 21.44 -35.96
CA THR A 490 84.98 22.16 -36.53
C THR A 490 85.38 23.37 -35.69
N SER A 491 86.55 23.95 -35.97
CA SER A 491 86.97 25.23 -35.37
C SER A 491 86.01 26.35 -35.74
N LEU A 492 85.76 27.27 -34.80
CA LEU A 492 84.89 28.43 -35.03
C LEU A 492 85.60 29.47 -35.88
N GLU A 493 84.98 29.88 -36.99
CA GLU A 493 85.51 30.91 -37.89
C GLU A 493 85.34 32.32 -37.30
N TYR A 494 84.19 32.58 -36.67
CA TYR A 494 83.90 33.87 -36.03
C TYR A 494 84.87 34.16 -34.88
N GLY A 495 85.37 35.40 -34.81
CA GLY A 495 86.33 35.82 -33.78
C GLY A 495 86.44 37.33 -33.66
N LEU A 496 87.68 37.84 -33.65
CA LEU A 496 87.95 39.25 -33.37
C LEU A 496 87.37 40.19 -34.44
N THR A 497 87.46 39.80 -35.71
CA THR A 497 86.97 40.61 -36.84
C THR A 497 85.46 40.86 -36.74
N GLU A 498 84.67 39.84 -36.44
CA GLU A 498 83.21 39.96 -36.30
C GLU A 498 82.84 40.67 -35.01
N LEU A 499 83.54 40.39 -33.91
CA LEU A 499 83.31 41.06 -32.63
C LEU A 499 83.47 42.59 -32.77
N LEU A 500 84.47 43.06 -33.51
CA LEU A 500 84.70 44.49 -33.75
C LEU A 500 83.62 45.15 -34.63
N GLN A 501 82.87 44.37 -35.41
CA GLN A 501 81.73 44.87 -36.19
C GLN A 501 80.46 45.00 -35.34
N MET A 502 80.37 44.26 -34.23
CA MET A 502 79.21 44.33 -33.33
C MET A 502 79.17 45.68 -32.62
N GLN A 503 77.97 46.29 -32.56
CA GLN A 503 77.76 47.59 -31.91
C GLN A 503 76.87 47.41 -30.67
N PRO A 504 77.44 47.41 -29.45
CA PRO A 504 76.66 47.48 -28.22
C PRO A 504 75.85 48.78 -28.17
N VAL A 505 74.57 48.66 -27.85
CA VAL A 505 73.65 49.80 -27.75
C VAL A 505 72.96 49.83 -26.38
N SER A 506 72.61 51.03 -25.95
CA SER A 506 71.64 51.26 -24.88
C SER A 506 70.30 51.63 -25.50
N TYR A 507 69.21 51.04 -25.02
CA TYR A 507 67.89 51.25 -25.60
C TYR A 507 66.78 51.21 -24.54
N ASN A 508 65.67 51.86 -24.85
CA ASN A 508 64.40 51.69 -24.15
C ASN A 508 63.42 50.97 -25.07
N TRP A 509 62.55 50.15 -24.50
CA TRP A 509 61.47 49.55 -25.26
C TRP A 509 60.49 50.63 -25.72
N LYS A 510 60.01 50.56 -26.97
CA LYS A 510 59.11 51.59 -27.55
C LYS A 510 57.80 51.73 -26.77
N ASP A 511 57.30 50.63 -26.22
CA ASP A 511 56.10 50.54 -25.37
C ASP A 511 56.38 50.83 -23.89
N LYS A 512 57.65 50.98 -23.49
CA LYS A 512 58.07 51.25 -22.10
C LYS A 512 59.19 52.29 -22.06
N LYS A 513 58.91 53.48 -22.61
CA LYS A 513 59.90 54.55 -22.77
C LYS A 513 60.48 55.03 -21.42
N ASP A 514 59.66 55.01 -20.36
CA ASP A 514 60.07 55.46 -19.02
C ASP A 514 60.74 54.36 -18.18
N ALA A 515 60.84 53.13 -18.70
CA ALA A 515 61.57 52.07 -18.01
C ALA A 515 63.09 52.32 -18.08
N LYS A 516 63.84 51.76 -17.13
CA LYS A 516 65.32 51.82 -17.16
C LYS A 516 65.85 51.32 -18.50
N ALA A 517 66.78 52.07 -19.08
CA ALA A 517 67.47 51.68 -20.30
C ALA A 517 68.11 50.30 -20.12
N LYS A 518 67.98 49.48 -21.16
CA LYS A 518 68.59 48.16 -21.27
C LYS A 518 69.80 48.25 -22.19
N ILE A 519 70.78 47.39 -21.96
CA ILE A 519 71.93 47.25 -22.85
C ILE A 519 71.80 45.97 -23.66
N GLY A 520 72.32 45.98 -24.88
CA GLY A 520 72.31 44.80 -25.73
C GLY A 520 72.78 45.11 -27.14
N LEU A 521 72.33 44.29 -28.08
CA LEU A 521 72.61 44.37 -29.51
C LEU A 521 71.30 44.39 -30.29
N ILE A 522 71.34 44.91 -31.52
CA ILE A 522 70.19 44.89 -32.44
C ILE A 522 70.22 43.58 -33.24
N ALA A 523 69.15 42.78 -33.13
CA ALA A 523 69.08 41.46 -33.76
C ALA A 523 69.24 41.51 -35.29
N GLN A 524 68.69 42.54 -35.95
CA GLN A 524 68.84 42.75 -37.39
C GLN A 524 70.28 42.97 -37.83
N ASP A 525 71.09 43.64 -37.00
CA ASP A 525 72.48 43.91 -37.32
C ASP A 525 73.35 42.69 -37.04
N ILE A 526 73.11 42.00 -35.92
CA ILE A 526 73.80 40.73 -35.63
C ILE A 526 73.48 39.68 -36.68
N ARG A 527 72.26 39.62 -37.22
CA ARG A 527 71.90 38.67 -38.27
C ARG A 527 72.77 38.79 -39.54
N LYS A 528 73.31 39.98 -39.83
CA LYS A 528 74.20 40.22 -40.97
C LYS A 528 75.63 39.75 -40.72
N ILE A 529 76.01 39.59 -39.45
CA ILE A 529 77.37 39.26 -39.00
C ILE A 529 77.45 37.79 -38.58
N ILE A 530 76.57 37.36 -37.67
CA ILE A 530 76.46 36.00 -37.10
C ILE A 530 74.98 35.59 -37.10
N PRO A 531 74.44 35.07 -38.21
CA PRO A 531 73.02 34.75 -38.34
C PRO A 531 72.53 33.66 -37.38
N GLU A 532 73.38 32.73 -36.95
CA GLU A 532 73.01 31.51 -36.21
C GLU A 532 72.44 31.81 -34.81
N VAL A 533 72.93 32.88 -34.19
CA VAL A 533 72.50 33.32 -32.85
C VAL A 533 71.17 34.06 -32.90
N VAL A 534 70.69 34.48 -34.07
CA VAL A 534 69.42 35.18 -34.24
C VAL A 534 68.34 34.16 -34.59
N LYS A 535 67.22 34.20 -33.86
CA LYS A 535 66.07 33.32 -34.07
C LYS A 535 64.89 34.10 -34.64
N GLY A 536 64.24 33.49 -35.62
CA GLY A 536 62.97 33.91 -36.19
C GLY A 536 63.04 34.47 -37.62
N ASP A 537 61.87 34.56 -38.23
CA ASP A 537 61.67 35.10 -39.56
C ASP A 537 61.13 36.54 -39.46
N GLU A 538 61.93 37.53 -39.86
CA GLU A 538 61.57 38.94 -39.72
C GLU A 538 60.30 39.32 -40.49
N SER A 539 59.94 38.55 -41.53
CA SER A 539 58.71 38.75 -42.29
C SER A 539 57.46 38.27 -41.54
N LYS A 540 57.62 37.44 -40.51
CA LYS A 540 56.52 36.77 -39.80
C LYS A 540 56.46 37.13 -38.32
N GLU A 541 57.60 37.39 -37.70
CA GLU A 541 57.72 37.55 -36.25
C GLU A 541 58.81 38.55 -35.85
N LYS A 542 58.85 38.85 -34.55
CA LYS A 542 59.94 39.65 -33.99
C LYS A 542 61.16 38.76 -33.77
N LEU A 543 62.32 39.21 -34.24
CA LEU A 543 63.57 38.49 -34.06
C LEU A 543 63.97 38.43 -32.59
N GLY A 544 64.37 37.24 -32.15
CA GLY A 544 65.02 36.99 -30.87
C GLY A 544 66.50 36.69 -31.07
N MET A 545 67.29 36.69 -29.99
CA MET A 545 68.72 36.35 -30.06
C MET A 545 69.15 35.50 -28.88
N ASN A 546 69.98 34.49 -29.14
CA ASN A 546 70.65 33.69 -28.12
C ASN A 546 71.99 34.33 -27.72
N TYR A 547 71.94 35.24 -26.75
CA TYR A 547 73.14 35.90 -26.23
C TYR A 547 74.19 34.92 -25.67
N ALA A 548 73.80 33.74 -25.19
CA ALA A 548 74.73 32.78 -24.62
C ALA A 548 75.71 32.21 -25.66
N GLU A 549 75.28 32.08 -26.92
CA GLU A 549 76.14 31.58 -28.00
C GLU A 549 77.24 32.60 -28.39
N LEU A 550 77.00 33.91 -28.21
CA LEU A 550 78.00 34.96 -28.46
C LEU A 550 79.24 34.84 -27.55
N VAL A 551 79.11 34.19 -26.38
CA VAL A 551 80.25 33.94 -25.49
C VAL A 551 81.31 33.09 -26.18
N THR A 552 80.91 32.16 -27.05
CA THR A 552 81.86 31.31 -27.80
C THR A 552 82.69 32.11 -28.80
N VAL A 553 82.06 33.09 -29.46
CA VAL A 553 82.72 34.05 -30.37
C VAL A 553 83.70 34.92 -29.58
N LEU A 554 83.28 35.43 -28.42
CA LEU A 554 84.14 36.23 -27.54
C LEU A 554 85.37 35.45 -27.07
N ILE A 555 85.21 34.17 -26.71
CA ILE A 555 86.34 33.30 -26.34
C ILE A 555 87.34 33.20 -27.51
N ASN A 556 86.87 33.00 -28.73
CA ASN A 556 87.74 32.91 -29.91
C ASN A 556 88.40 34.25 -30.23
N ALA A 557 87.66 35.36 -30.15
CA ALA A 557 88.16 36.71 -30.33
C ALA A 557 89.29 37.05 -29.33
N LEU A 558 89.10 36.71 -28.04
CA LEU A 558 90.10 36.93 -27.00
C LEU A 558 91.37 36.09 -27.22
N LYS A 559 91.23 34.83 -27.65
CA LYS A 559 92.39 34.00 -28.03
C LYS A 559 93.16 34.61 -29.20
N THR A 560 92.46 35.10 -30.21
CA THR A 560 93.08 35.77 -31.37
C THR A 560 93.77 37.07 -30.95
N GLN A 561 93.11 37.90 -30.13
CA GLN A 561 93.70 39.12 -29.58
C GLN A 561 94.95 38.82 -28.74
N GLN A 562 94.92 37.80 -27.88
CA GLN A 562 96.07 37.37 -27.09
C GLN A 562 97.24 36.95 -28.00
N LYS A 563 96.97 36.22 -29.09
CA LYS A 563 98.00 35.82 -30.05
C LYS A 563 98.64 37.04 -30.74
N GLN A 564 97.84 38.04 -31.14
CA GLN A 564 98.36 39.28 -31.70
C GLN A 564 99.22 40.05 -30.69
N LEU A 565 98.82 40.09 -29.41
CA LEU A 565 99.63 40.70 -28.35
C LEU A 565 100.97 40.00 -28.13
N GLU A 566 101.00 38.66 -28.13
CA GLU A 566 102.25 37.91 -28.00
C GLU A 566 103.17 38.11 -29.22
N ASN A 567 102.59 38.20 -30.43
CA ASN A 567 103.36 38.53 -31.63
C ASN A 567 103.96 39.94 -31.53
N LEU A 568 103.17 40.95 -31.16
CA LEU A 568 103.62 42.33 -30.96
C LEU A 568 104.73 42.43 -29.90
N LYS A 569 104.61 41.72 -28.77
CA LYS A 569 105.68 41.67 -27.76
C LYS A 569 106.96 41.05 -28.29
N THR A 570 106.84 39.99 -29.09
CA THR A 570 107.99 39.31 -29.70
C THR A 570 108.69 40.25 -30.68
N GLU A 571 107.93 40.94 -31.54
CA GLU A 571 108.47 41.95 -32.47
C GLU A 571 109.14 43.09 -31.71
N LEU A 572 108.52 43.57 -30.61
CA LEU A 572 109.10 44.63 -29.77
C LEU A 572 110.42 44.18 -29.12
N ALA A 573 110.49 42.95 -28.61
CA ALA A 573 111.71 42.39 -28.02
C ALA A 573 112.85 42.24 -29.05
N ILE A 574 112.53 41.88 -30.30
CA ILE A 574 113.49 41.85 -31.41
C ILE A 574 113.97 43.27 -31.72
N LEU A 575 113.07 44.25 -31.82
CA LEU A 575 113.40 45.66 -32.06
C LEU A 575 114.25 46.30 -30.94
N GLU A 576 114.03 45.91 -29.69
CA GLU A 576 114.85 46.35 -28.55
C GLU A 576 116.25 45.72 -28.55
N THR A 577 116.40 44.50 -29.08
CA THR A 577 117.72 43.85 -29.24
C THR A 577 118.48 44.34 -30.48
N GLU A 578 117.80 44.88 -31.49
CA GLU A 578 118.43 45.50 -32.68
C GLU A 578 118.85 46.97 -32.48
N ASN A 579 118.38 47.65 -31.43
CA ASN A 579 118.70 49.05 -31.10
C ASN A 579 119.71 49.23 -29.95
N LEU A 580 120.36 48.15 -29.51
CA LEU A 580 121.52 48.11 -28.60
C LEU A 580 122.75 47.65 -29.38
#